data_AF-A0A9N9ZE74-F1
#
_entry.id   AF-A0A9N9ZE74-F1
#
_cell.length_a   1.000
_cell.length_b   1.000
_cell.length_c   1.000
_cell.angle_alpha   90.00
_cell.angle_beta   90.00
_cell.angle_gamma   90.00
#
_symmetry.space_group_name_H-M   'P 1'
#
loop_
_entity.id
_entity.type
_entity.pdbx_description
1 polymer ?
#
loop_
_entity_poly.entity_id
_entity_poly.type
_entity_poly.pdbx_seq_one_letter_code
_entity_poly.pdbx_strand_id
1 'polypeptide(L)'
;MSSYLAACKALVKAFGILLDFARQYAAGVMAGSPVNYVKNARLCGNLFNLGDISGLKCGVDLNFFVDYTEPLDALAWFKELGEWPLGDLPDRHEFLLMFNVAQRRRSRSL
;
A
#
# COMPACT_ATOMS: atom_id res chain seq x y z
N MET A 1 -6.07 17.91 -4.85
CA MET A 1 -4.90 17.00 -4.89
C MET A 1 -4.89 16.24 -3.59
N SER A 2 -5.31 14.98 -3.61
CA SER A 2 -5.35 14.14 -2.40
C SER A 2 -3.92 13.92 -1.88
N SER A 3 -3.67 14.34 -0.65
CA SER A 3 -2.37 14.18 0.02
C SER A 3 -1.99 12.70 0.18
N TYR A 4 -2.98 11.82 0.33
CA TYR A 4 -2.80 10.37 0.47
C TYR A 4 -2.16 9.76 -0.77
N LEU A 5 -2.70 10.05 -1.95
CA LEU A 5 -2.21 9.45 -3.18
C LEU A 5 -0.89 10.09 -3.64
N ALA A 6 -0.72 11.40 -3.42
CA ALA A 6 0.55 12.08 -3.62
C ALA A 6 1.65 11.51 -2.70
N ALA A 7 1.32 11.21 -1.45
CA ALA A 7 2.25 10.56 -0.52
C ALA A 7 2.60 9.14 -0.98
N CYS A 8 1.61 8.33 -1.39
CA CYS A 8 1.86 7.00 -1.95
C CYS A 8 2.79 7.07 -3.16
N LYS A 9 2.53 7.98 -4.10
CA LYS A 9 3.38 8.20 -5.28
C LYS A 9 4.79 8.64 -4.91
N ALA A 10 4.92 9.62 -4.02
CA ALA A 10 6.22 10.11 -3.56
C ALA A 10 7.02 9.00 -2.89
N LEU A 11 6.37 8.15 -2.09
CA LEU A 11 6.99 7.04 -1.40
C LEU A 11 7.44 5.94 -2.37
N VAL A 12 6.58 5.58 -3.33
CA VAL A 12 6.91 4.65 -4.42
C VAL A 12 8.10 5.16 -5.23
N LYS A 13 8.11 6.45 -5.57
CA LYS A 13 9.21 7.07 -6.33
C LYS A 13 10.51 7.13 -5.53
N ALA A 14 10.44 7.35 -4.22
CA ALA A 14 11.61 7.49 -3.35
C ALA A 14 12.24 6.13 -2.98
N PHE A 15 11.43 5.10 -2.75
CA PHE A 15 11.90 3.82 -2.20
C PHE A 15 11.77 2.65 -3.17
N GLY A 16 11.11 2.84 -4.31
CA GLY A 16 10.69 1.74 -5.18
C GLY A 16 9.62 0.88 -4.52
N ILE A 17 9.03 -0.04 -5.28
CA ILE A 17 8.11 -1.04 -4.73
C ILE A 17 8.88 -2.33 -4.56
N LEU A 18 9.21 -2.68 -3.32
CA LEU A 18 9.76 -4.00 -3.01
C LEU A 18 8.62 -5.01 -2.85
N LEU A 19 8.01 -5.42 -3.96
CA LEU A 19 6.92 -6.40 -3.97
C LEU A 19 7.33 -7.73 -3.30
N ASP A 20 8.56 -8.21 -3.52
CA ASP A 20 9.04 -9.44 -2.87
C ASP A 20 9.15 -9.30 -1.34
N PHE A 21 9.55 -8.12 -0.87
CA PHE A 21 9.60 -7.81 0.56
C PHE A 21 8.19 -7.77 1.16
N ALA A 22 7.25 -7.12 0.46
CA ALA A 22 5.85 -7.11 0.89
C ALA A 22 5.27 -8.53 0.93
N ARG A 23 5.54 -9.37 -0.09
CA ARG A 23 5.09 -10.76 -0.13
C ARG A 23 5.56 -11.57 1.07
N GLN A 24 6.80 -11.38 1.49
CA GLN A 24 7.40 -12.15 2.59
C GLN A 24 6.96 -11.66 3.98
N TYR A 25 6.80 -10.35 4.18
CA TYR A 25 6.67 -9.76 5.52
C TYR A 25 5.31 -9.12 5.83
N ALA A 26 4.46 -8.86 4.83
CA ALA A 26 3.21 -8.10 5.04
C ALA A 26 2.31 -8.72 6.10
N ALA A 27 2.10 -10.03 6.05
CA ALA A 27 1.23 -10.72 7.00
C ALA A 27 1.72 -10.57 8.44
N GLY A 28 3.03 -10.75 8.66
CA GLY A 28 3.64 -10.62 9.99
C GLY A 28 3.60 -9.19 10.52
N VAL A 29 3.90 -8.21 9.66
CA VAL A 29 3.88 -6.78 10.02
C VAL A 29 2.47 -6.34 10.39
N MET A 30 1.46 -6.74 9.61
CA MET A 30 0.06 -6.43 9.92
C MET A 30 -0.39 -7.09 11.22
N ALA A 31 -0.10 -8.38 11.41
CA ALA A 31 -0.46 -9.11 12.63
C ALA A 31 0.16 -8.49 13.91
N GLY A 32 1.34 -7.87 13.79
CA GLY A 32 2.01 -7.14 14.87
C GLY A 32 1.48 -5.72 15.11
N SER A 33 0.56 -5.21 14.29
CA SER A 33 0.04 -3.85 14.42
C SER A 33 -0.76 -3.67 15.73
N PRO A 34 -0.54 -2.58 16.47
CA PRO A 34 -1.38 -2.24 17.63
C PRO A 34 -2.76 -1.73 17.21
N VAL A 35 -2.95 -1.41 15.93
CA VAL A 35 -4.18 -0.85 15.38
C VAL A 35 -5.07 -1.98 14.87
N ASN A 36 -6.23 -2.17 15.50
CA ASN A 36 -7.07 -3.36 15.29
C ASN A 36 -7.55 -3.53 13.84
N TYR A 37 -7.89 -2.44 13.14
CA TYR A 37 -8.34 -2.55 11.75
C TYR A 37 -7.20 -2.90 10.80
N VAL A 38 -5.96 -2.43 11.06
CA VAL A 38 -4.77 -2.82 10.29
C VAL A 38 -4.42 -4.28 10.58
N LYS A 39 -4.52 -4.69 11.84
CA LYS A 39 -4.21 -6.05 12.29
C LYS A 39 -5.10 -7.10 11.65
N ASN A 40 -6.39 -6.79 11.48
CA ASN A 40 -7.39 -7.71 10.95
C ASN A 40 -7.72 -7.47 9.47
N ALA A 41 -7.06 -6.52 8.82
CA ALA A 41 -7.23 -6.29 7.39
C ALA A 41 -6.69 -7.47 6.58
N ARG A 42 -7.35 -7.77 5.47
CA ARG A 42 -7.02 -8.91 4.63
C ARG A 42 -6.06 -8.47 3.52
N LEU A 43 -4.96 -9.20 3.34
CA LEU A 43 -4.06 -8.97 2.21
C LEU A 43 -4.74 -9.35 0.89
N CYS A 44 -4.72 -8.43 -0.06
CA CYS A 44 -5.38 -8.53 -1.36
C CYS A 44 -4.45 -8.05 -2.49
N GLY A 45 -4.74 -8.46 -3.71
CA GLY A 45 -3.93 -8.18 -4.89
C GLY A 45 -3.15 -9.38 -5.39
N ASN A 46 -2.76 -9.30 -6.67
CA ASN A 46 -2.05 -10.34 -7.40
C ASN A 46 -0.74 -10.81 -6.75
N LEU A 47 -0.14 -9.97 -5.90
CA LEU A 47 1.06 -10.34 -5.14
C LEU A 47 0.81 -11.47 -4.13
N PHE A 48 -0.36 -11.43 -3.47
CA PHE A 48 -0.73 -12.34 -2.38
C PHE A 48 -1.66 -13.47 -2.84
N ASN A 49 -2.46 -13.21 -3.88
CA ASN A 49 -3.36 -14.19 -4.48
C ASN A 49 -3.27 -14.15 -6.01
N LEU A 50 -2.66 -15.17 -6.63
CA LEU A 50 -2.49 -15.24 -8.09
C LEU A 50 -3.83 -15.36 -8.85
N GLY A 51 -4.93 -15.68 -8.17
CA GLY A 51 -6.28 -15.71 -8.74
C GLY A 51 -7.03 -14.37 -8.63
N ASP A 52 -6.37 -13.28 -8.23
CA ASP A 52 -7.02 -11.99 -8.03
C ASP A 52 -7.24 -11.24 -9.35
N ILE A 53 -8.51 -11.13 -9.75
CA ILE A 53 -8.95 -10.45 -10.97
C ILE A 53 -9.24 -8.96 -10.76
N SER A 54 -9.02 -8.42 -9.56
CA SER A 54 -9.39 -7.05 -9.20
C SER A 54 -8.51 -5.96 -9.83
N GLY A 55 -7.38 -6.33 -10.46
CA GLY A 55 -6.40 -5.38 -11.01
C GLY A 55 -5.48 -4.75 -9.96
N LEU A 56 -5.72 -5.02 -8.66
CA LEU A 56 -4.86 -4.61 -7.56
C LEU A 56 -3.58 -5.46 -7.55
N LYS A 57 -2.40 -4.83 -7.47
CA LYS A 57 -1.14 -5.58 -7.33
C LYS A 57 -0.81 -5.90 -5.87
N CYS A 58 -0.86 -4.90 -5.00
CA CYS A 58 -0.49 -5.04 -3.59
C CYS A 58 -1.37 -4.11 -2.75
N GLY A 59 -2.26 -4.68 -1.95
CA GLY A 59 -3.14 -3.90 -1.09
C GLY A 59 -3.78 -4.72 0.02
N VAL A 60 -4.73 -4.08 0.68
CA VAL A 60 -5.47 -4.63 1.81
C VAL A 60 -6.95 -4.32 1.68
N ASP A 61 -7.80 -5.27 2.01
CA ASP A 61 -9.22 -5.06 2.27
C ASP A 61 -9.40 -4.77 3.76
N LEU A 62 -9.86 -3.56 4.06
CA LEU A 62 -10.03 -3.06 5.42
C LEU A 62 -11.37 -3.50 6.04
N ASN A 63 -12.27 -4.14 5.27
CA ASN A 63 -13.62 -4.55 5.67
C ASN A 63 -14.55 -3.41 6.12
N PHE A 64 -14.18 -2.15 5.93
CA PHE A 64 -15.06 -1.00 6.12
C PHE A 64 -15.00 -0.06 4.92
N PHE A 65 -16.09 0.67 4.70
CA PHE A 65 -16.16 1.65 3.63
C PHE A 65 -15.57 2.98 4.07
N VAL A 66 -14.66 3.51 3.27
CA VAL A 66 -14.25 4.92 3.28
C VAL A 66 -14.74 5.54 1.99
N ASP A 67 -15.11 6.81 2.01
CA ASP A 67 -15.38 7.54 0.78
C ASP A 67 -14.07 7.74 0.01
N TYR A 68 -13.92 6.99 -1.10
CA TYR A 68 -12.74 7.03 -1.95
C TYR A 68 -12.92 7.92 -3.19
N THR A 69 -13.96 8.76 -3.25
CA THR A 69 -14.24 9.61 -4.43
C THR A 69 -13.03 10.49 -4.81
N GLU A 70 -12.50 11.26 -3.85
CA GLU A 70 -11.32 12.11 -4.08
C GLU A 70 -10.03 11.28 -4.37
N PRO A 71 -9.73 10.18 -3.64
CA PRO A 71 -8.63 9.28 -3.99
C PRO A 71 -8.71 8.67 -5.40
N LEU A 72 -9.90 8.29 -5.86
CA LEU A 72 -10.10 7.67 -7.17
C LEU A 72 -9.89 8.69 -8.32
N ASP A 73 -10.37 9.92 -8.15
CA ASP A 73 -10.13 11.00 -9.13
C ASP A 73 -8.62 11.30 -9.28
N ALA A 74 -7.89 11.33 -8.17
CA ALA A 74 -6.44 11.51 -8.19
C ALA A 74 -5.73 10.31 -8.84
N LEU A 75 -6.26 9.09 -8.68
CA LEU A 75 -5.71 7.87 -9.28
C LEU A 75 -5.90 7.86 -10.80
N ALA A 76 -7.05 8.29 -11.30
CA ALA A 76 -7.30 8.46 -12.72
C ALA A 76 -6.25 9.39 -13.35
N TRP A 77 -5.99 10.53 -12.71
CA TRP A 77 -4.99 11.49 -13.19
C TRP A 77 -3.56 10.92 -13.21
N PHE A 78 -3.15 10.15 -12.19
CA PHE A 78 -1.82 9.53 -12.19
C PHE A 78 -1.66 8.39 -13.20
N LYS A 79 -2.75 7.69 -13.55
CA LYS A 79 -2.75 6.69 -14.62
C LYS A 79 -2.64 7.34 -16.00
N GLU A 80 -3.32 8.46 -16.23
CA GLU A 80 -3.18 9.23 -17.48
C GLU A 80 -1.75 9.72 -17.69
N LEU A 81 -1.04 10.04 -16.61
CA LEU A 81 0.38 10.41 -16.64
C LEU A 81 1.32 9.20 -16.88
N GLY A 82 0.82 7.97 -16.87
CA GLY A 82 1.61 6.75 -17.11
C GLY A 82 2.55 6.34 -15.97
N GLU A 83 2.46 6.98 -14.81
CA GLU A 83 3.43 6.85 -13.72
C GLU A 83 2.96 5.95 -12.56
N TRP A 84 1.83 5.23 -12.69
CA TRP A 84 1.23 4.49 -11.58
C TRP A 84 1.49 2.96 -11.63
N PRO A 85 2.37 2.41 -10.77
CA PRO A 85 2.77 1.00 -10.85
C PRO A 85 1.89 0.02 -10.07
N LEU A 86 1.02 0.47 -9.16
CA LEU A 86 0.28 -0.37 -8.20
C LEU A 86 -1.05 -0.93 -8.74
N GLY A 87 -1.45 -0.52 -9.94
CA GLY A 87 -2.67 -1.00 -10.60
C GLY A 87 -3.92 -0.25 -10.17
N ASP A 88 -5.06 -0.93 -10.23
CA ASP A 88 -6.36 -0.38 -9.88
C ASP A 88 -6.61 -0.45 -8.36
N LEU A 89 -7.46 0.44 -7.85
CA LEU A 89 -7.93 0.42 -6.47
C LEU A 89 -9.42 0.06 -6.47
N PRO A 90 -9.77 -1.20 -6.18
CA PRO A 90 -11.16 -1.60 -6.05
C PRO A 90 -11.81 -0.94 -4.83
N ASP A 91 -13.13 -0.80 -4.84
CA ASP A 91 -13.87 -0.28 -3.69
C ASP A 91 -13.54 -1.06 -2.42
N ARG A 92 -13.43 -0.34 -1.28
CA ARG A 92 -13.06 -0.87 0.06
C ARG A 92 -11.61 -1.35 0.22
N HIS A 93 -10.78 -1.22 -0.81
CA HIS A 93 -9.39 -1.61 -0.74
C HIS A 93 -8.48 -0.38 -0.55
N GLU A 94 -7.34 -0.60 0.10
CA GLU A 94 -6.26 0.38 0.19
C GLU A 94 -4.95 -0.19 -0.34
N PHE A 95 -4.10 0.67 -0.89
CA PHE A 95 -2.77 0.26 -1.31
C PHE A 95 -1.89 -0.03 -0.10
N LEU A 96 -1.17 -1.15 -0.15
CA LEU A 96 -0.20 -1.52 0.88
C LEU A 96 1.20 -1.23 0.37
N LEU A 97 1.91 -0.35 1.08
CA LEU A 97 3.29 -0.02 0.81
C LEU A 97 4.17 -0.53 1.95
N MET A 98 5.21 -1.29 1.60
CA MET A 98 6.20 -1.79 2.56
C MET A 98 7.60 -1.45 2.09
N PHE A 99 8.43 -1.05 3.05
CA PHE A 99 9.80 -0.65 2.82
C PHE A 99 10.66 -1.14 3.98
N ASN A 100 11.88 -1.56 3.66
CA ASN A 100 12.89 -1.87 4.65
C ASN A 100 13.61 -0.58 5.05
N VAL A 101 13.31 -0.05 6.23
CA VAL A 101 14.09 1.07 6.77
C VAL A 101 15.32 0.48 7.44
N ALA A 102 16.50 0.71 6.85
CA ALA A 102 17.74 0.54 7.60
C ALA A 102 17.65 1.45 8.82
N GLN A 103 17.51 0.87 10.02
CA GLN A 103 17.56 1.66 11.24
C GLN A 103 18.91 2.37 11.24
N ARG A 104 18.89 3.70 11.04
CA ARG A 104 20.05 4.52 11.40
C ARG A 104 20.30 4.19 12.86
N ARG A 105 21.42 3.51 13.15
CA ARG A 105 21.91 3.35 14.51
C ARG A 105 21.91 4.77 15.08
N ARG A 106 20.99 5.06 15.99
CA ARG A 106 21.14 6.24 16.85
C ARG A 106 22.45 5.97 17.56
N SER A 107 23.52 6.65 17.15
CA SER A 107 24.71 6.76 17.97
C SER A 107 24.21 7.32 19.29
N ARG A 108 24.05 6.45 20.29
CA ARG A 108 23.90 6.88 21.66
C ARG A 108 25.23 7.53 22.00
N SER A 109 25.28 8.85 21.94
CA SER A 109 26.30 9.61 22.64
C SER A 109 26.07 9.32 24.12
N LEU A 110 26.92 8.47 24.70
CA LEU A 110 27.15 8.39 26.15
C LEU A 110 28.24 9.41 26.49
#